data_AF-A0A431ECK6-F1
#
_entry.id   AF-A0A431ECK6-F1
#
_cell.length_a   1.000
_cell.length_b   1.000
_cell.length_c   1.000
_cell.angle_alpha   90.00
_cell.angle_beta   90.00
_cell.angle_gamma   90.00
#
_symmetry.space_group_name_H-M   'P 1'
#
loop_
_entity.id
_entity.type
_entity.pdbx_description
1 polymer ?
#
loop_
_entity_poly.entity_id
_entity_poly.type
_entity_poly.pdbx_seq_one_letter_code
_entity_poly.pdbx_strand_id
1 'polypeptide(L)'
;MKIDNFLNTYSMNSALLDRAAKARSLESSIKINANDIVTKSKEDEALKEQTDAFEAFFLKQVLDVSLKSQNSLFGKDASDEIYSSMYNDTMSKALSGGMGFSKLLYDFLKERG
;
A
#
# COMPACT_ATOMS: atom_id res chain seq x y z
N MET A 1 69.53 -6.58 11.82
CA MET A 1 68.45 -6.03 10.98
C MET A 1 67.13 -6.42 11.65
N LYS A 2 66.41 -5.48 12.28
CA LYS A 2 65.13 -5.72 13.01
C LYS A 2 64.08 -4.66 12.64
N ILE A 3 64.14 -4.14 11.42
CA ILE A 3 63.37 -2.97 10.96
C ILE A 3 62.07 -3.42 10.28
N ASP A 4 62.01 -4.68 9.83
CA ASP A 4 60.95 -5.18 8.95
C ASP A 4 59.62 -5.46 9.70
N ASN A 5 59.68 -5.73 11.01
CA ASN A 5 58.50 -6.05 11.81
C ASN A 5 57.66 -4.83 12.20
N PHE A 6 58.29 -3.66 12.31
CA PHE A 6 57.59 -2.41 12.63
C PHE A 6 56.74 -1.95 11.44
N LEU A 7 57.29 -1.94 10.24
CA LEU A 7 56.60 -1.47 9.03
C LEU A 7 55.39 -2.34 8.67
N ASN A 8 55.47 -3.67 8.89
CA ASN A 8 54.37 -4.58 8.63
C ASN A 8 53.18 -4.36 9.60
N THR A 9 53.48 -4.05 10.86
CA THR A 9 52.44 -3.79 11.88
C THR A 9 51.69 -2.48 11.62
N TYR A 10 52.37 -1.43 11.12
CA TYR A 10 51.70 -0.19 10.71
C TYR A 10 50.77 -0.39 9.51
N SER A 11 51.20 -1.18 8.51
CA SER A 11 50.41 -1.47 7.31
C SER A 11 49.12 -2.27 7.63
N MET A 12 49.19 -3.20 8.56
CA MET A 12 48.01 -3.96 9.01
C MET A 12 47.02 -3.09 9.78
N ASN A 13 47.51 -2.19 10.65
CA ASN A 13 46.63 -1.29 11.41
C ASN A 13 45.93 -0.25 10.53
N SER A 14 46.57 0.26 9.47
CA SER A 14 45.92 1.18 8.54
C SER A 14 44.79 0.52 7.75
N ALA A 15 44.96 -0.74 7.33
CA ALA A 15 43.93 -1.49 6.63
C ALA A 15 42.71 -1.81 7.54
N LEU A 16 42.95 -2.08 8.82
CA LEU A 16 41.88 -2.29 9.80
C LEU A 16 41.12 -0.99 10.10
N LEU A 17 41.82 0.14 10.21
CA LEU A 17 41.20 1.46 10.41
C LEU A 17 40.31 1.84 9.24
N ASP A 18 40.76 1.60 8.00
CA ASP A 18 40.01 1.92 6.79
C ASP A 18 38.76 1.03 6.64
N ARG A 19 38.87 -0.26 6.99
CA ARG A 19 37.70 -1.17 7.08
C ARG A 19 36.71 -0.74 8.16
N ALA A 20 37.19 -0.31 9.32
CA ALA A 20 36.33 0.18 10.40
C ALA A 20 35.64 1.50 10.05
N ALA A 21 36.33 2.41 9.35
CA ALA A 21 35.76 3.64 8.82
C ALA A 21 34.69 3.35 7.75
N LYS A 22 34.95 2.41 6.83
CA LYS A 22 33.98 1.96 5.82
C LYS A 22 32.76 1.28 6.44
N ALA A 23 32.94 0.45 7.47
CA ALA A 23 31.84 -0.19 8.20
C ALA A 23 30.95 0.85 8.90
N ARG A 24 31.53 1.87 9.56
CA ARG A 24 30.78 2.98 10.16
C ARG A 24 30.04 3.84 9.14
N SER A 25 30.64 4.06 7.96
CA SER A 25 29.98 4.75 6.85
C SER A 25 28.76 3.95 6.33
N LEU A 26 28.88 2.62 6.26
CA LEU A 26 27.78 1.73 5.88
C LEU A 26 26.67 1.70 6.94
N GLU A 27 27.00 1.70 8.23
CA GLU A 27 26.01 1.80 9.31
C GLU A 27 25.32 3.17 9.34
N SER A 28 26.05 4.25 9.02
CA SER A 28 25.47 5.60 8.96
C SER A 28 24.46 5.78 7.81
N SER A 29 24.57 4.96 6.75
CA SER A 29 23.62 4.94 5.63
C SER A 29 22.40 4.04 5.87
N ILE A 30 22.44 3.19 6.91
CA ILE A 30 21.30 2.39 7.41
C ILE A 30 20.74 3.07 8.66
N LYS A 31 20.33 4.34 8.54
CA LYS A 31 19.47 4.98 9.53
C LYS A 31 18.06 5.07 8.96
N ILE A 32 17.44 3.91 8.76
CA ILE A 32 16.00 3.89 8.50
C ILE A 32 15.32 4.16 9.84
N ASN A 33 14.75 5.36 9.97
CA ASN A 33 14.02 5.76 11.17
C ASN A 33 12.78 4.86 11.27
N ALA A 34 12.71 3.99 12.28
CA ALA A 34 11.61 3.05 12.46
C ALA A 34 10.23 3.73 12.49
N ASN A 35 10.15 5.01 12.87
CA ASN A 35 8.91 5.79 12.84
C ASN A 35 8.43 6.08 11.41
N ASP A 36 9.34 6.21 10.44
CA ASP A 36 9.05 6.57 9.05
C ASP A 36 8.50 5.36 8.25
N ILE A 37 8.89 4.14 8.66
CA ILE A 37 8.35 2.89 8.10
C ILE A 37 6.89 2.68 8.57
N VAL A 38 6.62 2.98 9.84
CA VAL A 38 5.29 2.77 10.47
C VAL A 38 4.27 3.81 9.99
N THR A 39 4.68 5.05 9.74
CA THR A 39 3.79 6.08 9.15
C THR A 39 3.42 5.71 7.72
N LYS A 40 4.40 5.32 6.90
CA LYS A 40 4.18 4.93 5.51
C LYS A 40 3.27 3.70 5.37
N SER A 41 3.35 2.74 6.30
CA SER A 41 2.47 1.56 6.26
C SER A 41 1.01 1.89 6.60
N LYS A 42 0.78 2.85 7.51
CA LYS A 42 -0.58 3.28 7.88
C LYS A 42 -1.25 4.11 6.80
N GLU A 43 -0.48 4.98 6.15
CA GLU A 43 -0.95 5.77 5.01
C GLU A 43 -1.29 4.86 3.82
N ASP A 44 -0.44 3.85 3.54
CA ASP A 44 -0.70 2.85 2.51
C ASP A 44 -1.99 2.03 2.79
N GLU A 45 -2.24 1.65 4.04
CA GLU A 45 -3.43 0.92 4.45
C GLU A 45 -4.70 1.78 4.32
N ALA A 46 -4.64 3.04 4.79
CA ALA A 46 -5.75 3.98 4.66
C ALA A 46 -6.06 4.32 3.20
N LEU A 47 -5.03 4.47 2.35
CA LEU A 47 -5.20 4.72 0.93
C LEU A 47 -5.90 3.52 0.25
N LYS A 48 -5.50 2.29 0.61
CA LYS A 48 -6.15 1.09 0.09
C LYS A 48 -7.63 1.03 0.51
N GLU A 49 -7.92 1.26 1.79
CA GLU A 49 -9.30 1.28 2.30
C GLU A 49 -10.17 2.32 1.56
N GLN A 50 -9.63 3.51 1.31
CA GLN A 50 -10.34 4.54 0.55
C GLN A 50 -10.59 4.14 -0.90
N THR A 51 -9.63 3.49 -1.55
CA THR A 51 -9.81 2.99 -2.93
C THR A 51 -10.83 1.86 -3.01
N ASP A 52 -10.88 0.97 -2.02
CA ASP A 52 -11.90 -0.07 -1.91
C ASP A 52 -13.29 0.57 -1.64
N ALA A 53 -13.37 1.59 -0.78
CA ALA A 53 -14.62 2.32 -0.55
C ALA A 53 -15.12 3.03 -1.82
N PHE A 54 -14.22 3.60 -2.62
CA PHE A 54 -14.55 4.20 -3.90
C PHE A 54 -15.07 3.17 -4.91
N GLU A 55 -14.41 2.01 -5.03
CA GLU A 55 -14.87 0.92 -5.90
C GLU A 55 -16.28 0.49 -5.49
N ALA A 56 -16.53 0.28 -4.19
CA ALA A 56 -17.87 -0.07 -3.69
C ALA A 56 -18.93 0.98 -4.08
N PHE A 57 -18.63 2.27 -3.94
CA PHE A 57 -19.55 3.33 -4.34
C PHE A 57 -19.81 3.33 -5.85
N PHE A 58 -18.77 3.18 -6.65
CA PHE A 58 -18.89 3.13 -8.10
C PHE A 58 -19.73 1.93 -8.56
N LEU A 59 -19.47 0.74 -8.00
CA LEU A 59 -20.24 -0.47 -8.27
C LEU A 59 -21.70 -0.33 -7.89
N LYS A 60 -21.99 0.35 -6.78
CA LYS A 60 -23.37 0.66 -6.40
C LYS A 60 -24.07 1.47 -7.48
N GLN A 61 -23.44 2.52 -8.00
CA GLN A 61 -24.03 3.34 -9.06
C GLN A 61 -24.28 2.53 -10.34
N VAL A 62 -23.33 1.67 -10.72
CA VAL A 62 -23.47 0.79 -11.88
C VAL A 62 -24.63 -0.20 -11.69
N LEU A 63 -24.73 -0.82 -10.52
CA LEU A 63 -25.81 -1.75 -10.16
C LEU A 63 -27.17 -1.04 -10.09
N ASP A 64 -27.24 0.15 -9.49
CA ASP A 64 -28.44 0.98 -9.43
C ASP A 64 -28.96 1.30 -10.83
N VAL A 65 -28.09 1.65 -11.78
CA VAL A 65 -28.49 1.91 -13.17
C VAL A 65 -28.92 0.61 -13.88
N SER A 66 -28.15 -0.47 -13.71
CA SER A 66 -28.38 -1.73 -14.42
C SER A 66 -29.69 -2.39 -14.00
N LEU A 67 -29.95 -2.45 -12.69
CA LEU A 67 -31.12 -3.12 -12.12
C LEU A 67 -32.39 -2.28 -12.15
N LYS A 68 -32.30 -0.96 -12.30
CA LYS A 68 -33.48 -0.13 -12.61
C LYS A 68 -33.99 -0.33 -14.04
N SER A 69 -33.13 -0.79 -14.96
CA SER A 69 -33.47 -0.94 -16.39
C SER A 69 -34.09 -2.30 -16.75
N GLN A 70 -33.77 -3.35 -15.98
CA GLN A 70 -34.33 -4.68 -16.09
C GLN A 70 -35.45 -4.80 -15.05
N ASN A 71 -36.58 -5.44 -15.38
CA ASN A 71 -37.70 -5.69 -14.43
C ASN A 71 -37.19 -5.84 -13.00
N SER A 72 -37.62 -4.95 -12.10
CA SER A 72 -37.04 -4.89 -10.77
C SER A 72 -37.08 -6.27 -10.11
N LEU A 73 -35.94 -6.66 -9.54
CA LEU A 73 -35.76 -7.98 -8.94
C LEU A 73 -36.80 -8.25 -7.85
N PHE A 74 -37.29 -7.19 -7.22
CA PHE A 74 -38.39 -7.19 -6.28
C PHE A 74 -39.60 -6.56 -6.99
N GLY A 75 -40.81 -7.11 -6.83
CA GLY A 75 -41.99 -6.64 -7.58
C GLY A 75 -42.30 -5.14 -7.39
N LYS A 76 -43.24 -4.59 -8.17
CA LYS A 76 -43.57 -3.15 -8.19
C LYS A 76 -44.37 -2.68 -6.95
N ASP A 77 -43.76 -2.72 -5.78
CA ASP A 77 -44.30 -2.15 -4.55
C ASP A 77 -43.45 -0.96 -4.08
N ALA A 78 -44.01 -0.05 -3.29
CA ALA A 78 -43.30 1.13 -2.78
C ALA A 78 -42.03 0.80 -1.96
N SER A 79 -41.89 -0.45 -1.50
CA SER A 79 -40.74 -0.94 -0.75
C SER A 79 -39.63 -1.52 -1.63
N ASP A 80 -39.86 -1.72 -2.93
CA ASP A 80 -38.89 -2.28 -3.88
C ASP A 80 -37.61 -1.44 -3.96
N GLU A 81 -37.74 -0.12 -4.05
CA GLU A 81 -36.58 0.78 -4.08
C GLU A 81 -35.69 0.65 -2.83
N ILE A 82 -36.30 0.36 -1.68
CA ILE A 82 -35.59 0.15 -0.42
C ILE A 82 -34.84 -1.19 -0.45
N TYR A 83 -35.48 -2.28 -0.86
CA TYR A 83 -34.83 -3.58 -0.93
C TYR A 83 -33.75 -3.65 -2.03
N SER A 84 -34.01 -3.05 -3.18
CA SER A 84 -33.06 -2.90 -4.27
C SER A 84 -31.82 -2.11 -3.84
N SER A 85 -31.99 -0.97 -3.16
CA SER A 85 -30.86 -0.17 -2.70
C SER A 85 -30.04 -0.89 -1.61
N MET A 86 -30.69 -1.58 -0.67
CA MET A 86 -29.99 -2.40 0.32
C MET A 86 -29.23 -3.57 -0.31
N TYR A 87 -29.83 -4.25 -1.29
CA TYR A 87 -29.18 -5.32 -2.03
C TYR A 87 -27.95 -4.80 -2.79
N ASN A 88 -28.10 -3.70 -3.52
CA ASN A 88 -27.00 -3.09 -4.25
C ASN A 88 -25.90 -2.62 -3.29
N ASP A 89 -26.23 -2.05 -2.14
CA ASP A 89 -25.24 -1.64 -1.13
C ASP A 89 -24.43 -2.82 -0.57
N THR A 90 -25.10 -3.92 -0.24
CA THR A 90 -24.43 -5.12 0.28
C THR A 90 -23.59 -5.81 -0.78
N MET A 91 -24.14 -5.95 -2.00
CA MET A 91 -23.45 -6.57 -3.12
C MET A 91 -22.23 -5.75 -3.55
N SER A 92 -22.36 -4.43 -3.63
CA SER A 92 -21.24 -3.56 -4.03
C SER A 92 -20.09 -3.60 -3.05
N LYS A 93 -20.38 -3.67 -1.75
CA LYS A 93 -19.35 -3.86 -0.72
C LYS A 93 -18.71 -5.24 -0.78
N ALA A 94 -19.49 -6.28 -1.07
CA ALA A 94 -18.97 -7.64 -1.19
C ALA A 94 -18.10 -7.84 -2.45
N LEU A 95 -18.43 -7.15 -3.54
CA LEU A 95 -17.67 -7.20 -4.80
C LEU A 95 -16.48 -6.23 -4.83
N SER A 96 -16.49 -5.20 -3.98
CA SER A 96 -15.39 -4.26 -3.85
C SER A 96 -14.11 -4.94 -3.38
N GLY A 97 -12.97 -4.51 -3.90
CA GLY A 97 -11.65 -5.11 -3.68
C GLY A 97 -11.40 -6.35 -4.52
N GLY A 98 -12.44 -6.96 -5.11
CA GLY A 98 -12.35 -8.16 -5.95
C GLY A 98 -12.30 -7.89 -7.45
N MET A 99 -12.86 -6.77 -7.94
CA MET A 99 -12.89 -6.43 -9.37
C MET A 99 -11.62 -5.77 -9.90
N GLY A 100 -10.73 -5.32 -9.00
CA GLY A 100 -9.41 -4.81 -9.36
C GLY A 100 -9.39 -3.33 -9.76
N PHE A 101 -10.53 -2.63 -9.76
CA PHE A 101 -10.53 -1.18 -9.96
C PHE A 101 -9.93 -0.46 -8.76
N SER A 102 -10.17 -0.96 -7.54
CA SER A 102 -9.55 -0.38 -6.34
C SER A 102 -8.03 -0.49 -6.40
N LYS A 103 -7.51 -1.66 -6.81
CA LYS A 103 -6.07 -1.89 -6.98
C LYS A 103 -5.46 -0.97 -8.05
N LEU A 104 -6.12 -0.84 -9.21
CA LEU A 104 -5.63 0.03 -10.28
C LEU A 104 -5.56 1.49 -9.83
N LEU A 105 -6.58 1.96 -9.11
CA LEU A 105 -6.61 3.31 -8.56
C LEU A 105 -5.55 3.49 -7.47
N TYR A 106 -5.40 2.52 -6.58
CA TYR A 106 -4.37 2.52 -5.54
C TYR A 106 -2.97 2.61 -6.13
N ASP A 107 -2.65 1.76 -7.11
CA ASP A 107 -1.34 1.75 -7.78
C ASP A 107 -1.10 3.07 -8.51
N PHE A 108 -2.11 3.63 -9.20
CA PHE A 108 -2.02 4.94 -9.85
C PHE A 108 -1.74 6.08 -8.86
N LEU A 109 -2.43 6.10 -7.72
CA LEU A 109 -2.21 7.11 -6.68
C LEU A 109 -0.84 6.96 -6.03
N LYS A 110 -0.35 5.72 -5.88
CA LYS A 110 0.98 5.45 -5.31
C LYS A 110 2.12 5.80 -6.27
N GLU A 111 1.92 5.67 -7.57
CA GLU A 111 2.92 6.03 -8.58
C GLU A 111 3.05 7.54 -8.80
N ARG A 112 1.98 8.32 -8.52
CA ARG A 112 1.93 9.77 -8.78
C ARG A 112 1.89 10.63 -7.53
N GLY A 113 1.67 10.03 -6.36
CA GLY A 113 1.66 10.68 -5.04
C GLY A 113 3.05 10.88 -4.45
#